data_AF-M6YPT7-F1
#
_entry.id   AF-M6YPT7-F1
#
_cell.length_a   1.000
_cell.length_b   1.000
_cell.length_c   1.000
_cell.angle_alpha   90.00
_cell.angle_beta   90.00
_cell.angle_gamma   90.00
#
_symmetry.space_group_name_H-M   'P 1'
#
loop_
_entity.id
_entity.type
_entity.pdbx_description
1 polymer ?
#
loop_
_entity_poly.entity_id
_entity_poly.type
_entity_poly.pdbx_seq_one_letter_code
_entity_poly.pdbx_strand_id
1 'polypeptide(L)'
;MLNEVAELKSQLRIQAKTLDLSDVKDGNSASPYEDFLESAAALAKARLTSWGVAIPDSPPYTTELRTSEILLIKAEIIEEFGYNDGFDPEEVSTGGGEGTKVKRSRMSAEERGEIVEGFRNKAYFLLFGKQPSESPGVA
;
A
#
# COMPACT_ATOMS: atom_id res chain seq x y z
N MET A 1 4.93 3.62 13.65
CA MET A 1 5.24 3.68 12.21
C MET A 1 6.74 3.86 12.06
N LEU A 2 7.34 3.36 10.98
CA LEU A 2 8.77 3.49 10.71
C LEU A 2 9.07 4.78 9.93
N ASN A 3 8.12 5.24 9.13
CA ASN A 3 8.14 6.53 8.47
C ASN A 3 7.13 7.48 9.12
N GLU A 4 7.46 8.76 9.13
CA GLU A 4 6.53 9.81 9.54
C GLU A 4 5.40 9.93 8.51
N VAL A 5 4.20 10.33 8.95
CA VAL A 5 3.02 10.47 8.08
C VAL A 5 3.30 11.36 6.86
N ALA A 6 4.01 12.48 7.05
CA ALA A 6 4.36 13.39 5.97
C ALA A 6 5.28 12.72 4.92
N GLU A 7 6.22 11.88 5.36
CA GLU A 7 7.11 11.14 4.46
C GLU A 7 6.34 10.07 3.69
N LEU A 8 5.42 9.35 4.35
CA LEU A 8 4.57 8.36 3.69
C LEU A 8 3.73 8.99 2.59
N LYS A 9 3.07 10.12 2.86
CA LYS A 9 2.31 10.85 1.84
C LYS A 9 3.18 11.20 0.63
N SER A 10 4.42 11.65 0.87
CA SER A 10 5.36 11.98 -0.21
C SER A 10 5.84 10.74 -0.99
N GLN A 11 6.08 9.61 -0.33
CA GLN A 11 6.67 8.42 -0.95
C GLN A 11 5.61 7.52 -1.62
N LEU A 12 4.39 7.48 -1.07
CA LEU A 12 3.27 6.77 -1.67
C LEU A 12 2.82 7.44 -2.97
N ARG A 13 2.86 8.78 -3.03
CA ARG A 13 2.38 9.60 -4.16
C ARG A 13 0.89 9.39 -4.50
N ILE A 14 0.10 8.92 -3.52
CA ILE A 14 -1.34 8.71 -3.64
C ILE A 14 -2.05 9.86 -2.92
N GLN A 15 -3.04 10.46 -3.57
CA GLN A 15 -3.80 11.57 -2.98
C GLN A 15 -5.02 11.02 -2.22
N ALA A 16 -5.35 11.55 -1.04
CA ALA A 16 -6.51 11.09 -0.27
C ALA A 16 -7.81 10.98 -1.09
N LYS A 17 -8.08 11.99 -1.94
CA LYS A 17 -9.26 12.03 -2.81
C LYS A 17 -9.35 10.88 -3.82
N THR A 18 -8.24 10.22 -4.16
CA THR A 18 -8.28 9.05 -5.07
C THR A 18 -8.77 7.81 -4.34
N LEU A 19 -8.63 7.77 -3.02
CA LEU A 19 -9.14 6.74 -2.13
C LEU A 19 -10.52 7.09 -1.55
N ASP A 20 -11.15 8.16 -2.05
CA ASP A 20 -12.40 8.72 -1.52
C ASP A 20 -12.29 9.13 -0.02
N LEU A 21 -11.08 9.50 0.43
CA LEU A 21 -10.79 9.98 1.78
C LEU A 21 -10.53 11.50 1.81
N SER A 22 -10.81 12.11 2.96
CA SER A 22 -10.43 13.51 3.24
C SER A 22 -9.02 13.58 3.80
N ASP A 23 -8.22 14.54 3.34
CA ASP A 23 -6.94 14.90 3.98
C ASP A 23 -7.02 16.17 4.86
N VAL A 24 -8.24 16.59 5.18
CA VAL A 24 -8.49 17.73 6.07
C VAL A 24 -8.54 17.24 7.51
N LYS A 25 -7.76 17.88 8.39
CA LYS A 25 -7.77 17.63 9.82
C LYS A 25 -8.96 18.33 10.48
N ASP A 26 -9.51 17.69 11.51
CA ASP A 26 -10.47 18.33 12.41
C ASP A 26 -9.75 18.71 13.71
N GLY A 27 -9.36 19.99 13.82
CA GLY A 27 -8.58 20.49 14.95
C GLY A 27 -7.21 19.80 15.08
N ASN A 28 -7.01 19.10 16.20
CA ASN A 28 -5.77 18.38 16.51
C ASN A 28 -5.84 16.88 16.14
N SER A 29 -6.96 16.42 15.58
CA SER A 29 -7.11 15.03 15.16
C SER A 29 -6.40 14.79 13.82
N ALA A 30 -6.01 13.53 13.60
CA ALA A 30 -5.57 13.06 12.29
C ALA A 30 -6.70 13.23 11.27
N SER A 31 -6.34 13.44 9.99
CA SER A 31 -7.32 13.38 8.91
C SER A 31 -7.74 11.92 8.65
N PRO A 32 -8.90 11.65 8.04
CA PRO A 32 -9.27 10.28 7.64
C PRO A 32 -8.22 9.57 6.79
N TYR A 33 -7.46 10.31 5.97
CA TYR A 33 -6.34 9.75 5.23
C TYR A 33 -5.16 9.40 6.14
N GLU A 34 -4.85 10.24 7.12
CA GLU A 34 -3.80 9.95 8.10
C GLU A 34 -4.16 8.76 8.99
N ASP A 35 -5.40 8.68 9.49
CA ASP A 35 -5.91 7.53 10.26
C ASP A 35 -5.79 6.22 9.48
N PHE A 36 -6.10 6.25 8.18
CA PHE A 36 -5.90 5.11 7.30
C PHE A 36 -4.42 4.74 7.19
N LEU A 37 -3.52 5.71 6.96
CA LEU A 37 -2.08 5.45 6.86
C LEU A 37 -1.51 4.89 8.17
N GLU A 38 -1.96 5.37 9.32
CA GLU A 38 -1.58 4.85 10.63
C GLU A 38 -2.03 3.40 10.81
N SER A 39 -3.27 3.10 10.42
CA SER A 39 -3.83 1.74 10.46
C SER A 39 -3.08 0.79 9.52
N ALA A 40 -2.83 1.20 8.28
CA ALA A 40 -2.06 0.43 7.30
C ALA A 40 -0.61 0.19 7.77
N ALA A 41 0.01 1.19 8.40
CA ALA A 41 1.35 1.04 8.97
C ALA A 41 1.37 0.09 10.17
N ALA A 42 0.30 0.03 10.98
CA ALA A 42 0.16 -0.97 12.04
C ALA A 42 0.06 -2.38 11.47
N LEU A 43 -0.70 -2.59 10.39
CA LEU A 43 -0.77 -3.85 9.66
C LEU A 43 0.59 -4.24 9.05
N ALA A 44 1.30 -3.28 8.45
CA ALA A 44 2.65 -3.48 7.96
C ALA A 44 3.61 -3.92 9.08
N LYS A 45 3.56 -3.28 10.26
CA LYS A 45 4.36 -3.66 11.42
C LYS A 45 4.03 -5.08 11.91
N ALA A 46 2.75 -5.43 11.97
CA ALA A 46 2.30 -6.77 12.34
C ALA A 46 2.84 -7.82 11.36
N ARG A 47 2.78 -7.52 10.05
CA ARG A 47 3.33 -8.39 8.99
C ARG A 47 4.84 -8.58 9.12
N LEU A 48 5.61 -7.50 9.27
CA LEU A 48 7.05 -7.56 9.50
C LEU A 48 7.39 -8.43 10.72
N THR A 49 6.66 -8.24 11.82
CA THR A 49 6.83 -9.05 13.04
C THR A 49 6.52 -10.52 12.77
N SER A 50 5.48 -10.83 12.00
CA SER A 50 5.13 -12.22 11.62
C SER A 50 6.20 -12.90 10.77
N TRP A 51 7.00 -12.13 10.02
CA TRP A 51 8.15 -12.63 9.27
C TRP A 51 9.42 -12.80 10.12
N GLY A 52 9.36 -12.50 11.42
CA GLY A 52 10.50 -12.57 12.32
C GLY A 52 11.47 -11.39 12.19
N VAL A 53 11.02 -10.27 11.61
CA VAL A 53 11.83 -9.05 11.52
C VAL A 53 11.93 -8.40 12.89
N ALA A 54 13.16 -8.25 13.40
CA ALA A 54 13.42 -7.48 14.62
C ALA A 54 13.35 -5.98 14.32
N ILE A 55 12.29 -5.33 14.79
CA ILE A 55 12.08 -3.88 14.62
C ILE A 55 12.61 -3.18 15.88
N PRO A 56 13.58 -2.25 15.75
CA PRO A 56 14.04 -1.45 16.88
C PRO A 56 12.89 -0.67 17.53
N ASP A 57 12.96 -0.45 18.84
CA ASP A 57 11.91 0.31 19.56
C ASP A 57 11.96 1.82 19.25
N SER A 58 13.09 2.31 18.72
CA SER A 58 13.30 3.72 18.41
C SER A 58 14.20 3.91 17.19
N PRO A 59 14.10 5.06 16.50
CA PRO A 59 14.96 5.39 15.37
C PRO A 59 16.45 5.52 15.79
N PRO A 60 17.39 5.39 14.84
CA PRO A 60 17.16 5.32 13.39
C PRO A 60 16.78 3.92 12.89
N TYR A 61 15.79 3.86 12.00
CA TYR A 61 15.44 2.64 11.26
C TYR A 61 16.24 2.53 9.97
N THR A 62 16.53 1.30 9.55
CA THR A 62 17.24 1.07 8.28
C THR A 62 16.36 1.45 7.08
N THR A 63 17.01 1.76 5.95
CA THR A 63 16.32 2.08 4.70
C THR A 63 15.44 0.92 4.24
N GLU A 64 15.89 -0.32 4.41
CA GLU A 64 15.17 -1.54 4.05
C GLU A 64 13.88 -1.66 4.87
N LEU A 65 13.95 -1.44 6.19
CA LEU A 65 12.78 -1.48 7.07
C LEU A 65 11.75 -0.41 6.68
N ARG A 66 12.20 0.83 6.47
CA ARG A 66 11.33 1.94 6.06
C ARG A 66 10.70 1.71 4.68
N THR A 67 11.47 1.19 3.74
CA THR A 67 10.99 0.90 2.37
C THR A 67 10.00 -0.26 2.38
N SER A 68 10.24 -1.29 3.20
CA SER A 68 9.32 -2.42 3.35
C SER A 68 7.99 -1.99 3.96
N GLU A 69 7.96 -1.07 4.92
CA GLU A 69 6.70 -0.50 5.42
C GLU A 69 5.91 0.17 4.28
N ILE A 70 6.57 0.97 3.43
CA ILE A 70 5.91 1.64 2.30
C ILE A 70 5.32 0.63 1.31
N LEU A 71 6.08 -0.41 0.96
CA LEU A 71 5.60 -1.46 0.06
C LEU A 71 4.38 -2.19 0.63
N LEU A 72 4.39 -2.46 1.94
CA LEU A 72 3.27 -3.09 2.63
C LEU A 72 2.05 -2.17 2.69
N ILE A 73 2.23 -0.87 2.98
CA ILE A 73 1.12 0.10 2.94
C ILE A 73 0.52 0.20 1.53
N LYS A 74 1.35 0.16 0.47
CA LYS A 74 0.84 0.10 -0.91
C LYS A 74 -0.03 -1.14 -1.14
N ALA A 75 0.39 -2.29 -0.61
CA ALA A 75 -0.41 -3.52 -0.66
C ALA A 75 -1.78 -3.32 0.02
N GLU A 76 -1.82 -2.75 1.23
CA GLU A 76 -3.07 -2.48 1.94
C GLU A 76 -3.98 -1.49 1.17
N ILE A 77 -3.41 -0.47 0.53
CA ILE A 77 -4.18 0.47 -0.31
C ILE A 77 -4.82 -0.25 -1.51
N ILE A 78 -4.08 -1.15 -2.17
CA ILE A 78 -4.60 -1.92 -3.31
C ILE A 78 -5.68 -2.88 -2.86
N GLU A 79 -5.49 -3.56 -1.73
CA GLU A 79 -6.44 -4.52 -1.18
C GLU A 79 -7.77 -3.83 -0.82
N GLU A 80 -7.70 -2.73 -0.06
CA GLU A 80 -8.86 -1.99 0.43
C GLU A 80 -9.59 -1.22 -0.70
N PHE A 81 -8.84 -0.49 -1.52
CA PHE A 81 -9.42 0.47 -2.49
C PHE A 81 -9.41 -0.02 -3.94
N GLY A 82 -8.63 -1.07 -4.26
CA GLY A 82 -8.45 -1.54 -5.64
C GLY A 82 -7.68 -0.55 -6.52
N TYR A 83 -6.82 0.28 -5.93
CA TYR A 83 -6.05 1.31 -6.63
C TYR A 83 -4.69 0.78 -7.06
N ASN A 84 -4.35 0.83 -8.35
CA ASN A 84 -3.02 0.53 -8.86
C ASN A 84 -2.38 1.82 -9.42
N ASP A 85 -1.15 2.13 -8.98
CA ASP A 85 -0.32 3.24 -9.49
C ASP A 85 -0.13 3.18 -11.02
N GLY A 86 -0.26 1.99 -11.63
CA GLY A 86 -0.16 1.78 -13.07
C GLY A 86 -1.48 1.90 -13.85
N PHE A 87 -2.61 2.13 -13.18
CA PHE A 87 -3.90 2.33 -13.85
C PHE A 87 -4.13 3.83 -14.03
N ASP A 88 -3.62 4.38 -15.14
CA ASP A 88 -3.98 5.73 -15.54
C ASP A 88 -5.45 5.72 -16.03
N PRO A 89 -6.39 6.38 -15.33
CA PRO A 89 -7.77 6.44 -15.78
C PRO A 89 -7.92 7.12 -17.16
N GLU A 90 -6.89 7.80 -17.68
CA GLU A 90 -6.90 8.34 -19.05
C GLU A 90 -6.60 7.28 -20.14
N GLU A 91 -6.06 6.10 -19.83
CA GLU A 91 -5.73 5.08 -20.84
C GLU A 91 -6.95 4.26 -21.33
N VAL A 92 -8.13 4.43 -20.73
CA VAL A 92 -9.38 3.79 -21.20
C VAL A 92 -10.30 4.82 -21.85
N SER A 93 -9.86 5.46 -22.93
CA SER A 93 -10.80 6.08 -23.90
C SER A 93 -10.14 6.44 -25.23
N THR A 94 -9.90 5.45 -26.09
CA THR A 94 -9.91 5.65 -27.55
C THR A 94 -10.87 4.68 -28.21
N GLY A 95 -12.16 4.85 -27.92
CA GLY A 95 -13.28 4.28 -28.65
C GLY A 95 -14.42 5.28 -28.58
N GLY A 96 -14.72 5.93 -29.69
CA GLY A 96 -15.43 7.21 -29.72
C GLY A 96 -16.92 7.16 -29.38
N GLY A 97 -17.46 8.37 -29.14
CA GLY A 97 -18.89 8.65 -29.19
C GLY A 97 -19.58 8.60 -27.82
N GLU A 98 -20.09 9.75 -27.40
CA GLU A 98 -21.08 9.95 -26.33
C GLU A 98 -20.63 9.62 -24.88
N GLY A 99 -20.26 10.68 -24.16
CA GLY A 99 -20.84 11.00 -22.84
C GLY A 99 -20.82 9.94 -21.74
N THR A 100 -19.93 8.96 -21.79
CA THR A 100 -19.93 7.87 -20.81
C THR A 100 -19.15 8.32 -19.57
N LYS A 101 -19.86 8.56 -18.46
CA LYS A 101 -19.24 8.58 -17.12
C LYS A 101 -18.58 7.22 -16.90
N VAL A 102 -17.28 7.13 -17.15
CA VAL A 102 -16.49 5.94 -16.88
C VAL A 102 -16.50 5.75 -15.36
N LYS A 103 -17.32 4.82 -14.87
CA LYS A 103 -17.13 4.28 -13.52
C LYS A 103 -15.71 3.74 -13.50
N ARG A 104 -14.85 4.25 -12.61
CA ARG A 104 -13.57 3.63 -12.28
C ARG A 104 -13.83 2.13 -12.11
N SER A 105 -13.49 1.31 -13.10
CA SER A 105 -13.59 -0.14 -12.95
C SER A 105 -12.52 -0.51 -11.95
N ARG A 106 -12.93 -0.60 -10.68
CA ARG A 106 -12.06 -1.10 -9.62
C ARG A 106 -11.59 -2.49 -10.06
N MET A 107 -10.30 -2.77 -9.93
CA MET A 107 -9.69 -4.05 -10.30
C MET A 107 -10.49 -5.25 -9.78
N SER A 108 -10.46 -6.37 -10.51
CA SER A 108 -11.03 -7.63 -10.00
C SER A 108 -10.32 -8.09 -8.73
N ALA A 109 -10.95 -8.95 -7.94
CA ALA A 109 -10.37 -9.42 -6.68
C ALA A 109 -9.08 -10.22 -6.93
N GLU A 110 -9.05 -10.98 -8.02
CA GLU A 110 -7.91 -11.78 -8.46
C GLU A 110 -6.73 -10.90 -8.84
N GLU A 111 -6.94 -9.89 -9.69
CA GLU A 111 -5.87 -8.96 -10.10
C GLU A 111 -5.33 -8.17 -8.90
N ARG A 112 -6.19 -7.80 -7.94
CA ARG A 112 -5.73 -7.15 -6.69
C ARG A 112 -4.85 -8.09 -5.89
N GLY A 113 -5.27 -9.35 -5.72
CA GLY A 113 -4.51 -10.35 -4.98
C GLY A 113 -3.10 -10.54 -5.54
N GLU A 114 -2.96 -10.64 -6.86
CA GLU A 114 -1.66 -10.77 -7.51
C GLU A 114 -0.74 -9.56 -7.26
N ILE A 115 -1.27 -8.34 -7.38
CA ILE A 115 -0.48 -7.12 -7.15
C ILE A 115 -0.10 -6.97 -5.67
N VAL A 116 -1.05 -7.22 -4.76
CA VAL A 116 -0.85 -7.21 -3.31
C VAL A 116 0.28 -8.17 -2.92
N GLU A 117 0.24 -9.40 -3.42
CA GLU A 117 1.30 -10.38 -3.20
C GLU A 117 2.62 -9.96 -3.84
N GLY A 118 2.60 -9.32 -5.01
CA GLY A 118 3.80 -8.73 -5.63
C GLY A 118 4.51 -7.70 -4.72
N PHE A 119 3.75 -6.80 -4.09
CA PHE A 119 4.30 -5.83 -3.12
C PHE A 119 4.85 -6.52 -1.86
N ARG A 120 4.12 -7.51 -1.33
CA ARG A 120 4.55 -8.31 -0.16
C ARG A 120 5.84 -9.07 -0.44
N ASN A 121 5.93 -9.73 -1.59
CA ASN A 121 7.12 -10.47 -2.03
C ASN A 121 8.33 -9.54 -2.24
N LYS A 122 8.10 -8.34 -2.79
CA LYS A 122 9.16 -7.33 -2.93
C LYS A 122 9.68 -6.85 -1.58
N ALA A 123 8.78 -6.60 -0.61
CA ALA A 123 9.17 -6.22 0.75
C ALA A 123 9.95 -7.35 1.44
N TYR A 124 9.50 -8.60 1.29
CA TYR A 124 10.18 -9.77 1.82
C TYR A 124 11.58 -9.92 1.21
N PHE A 125 11.69 -9.86 -0.12
CA PHE A 125 12.97 -9.94 -0.82
C PHE A 125 13.94 -8.84 -0.37
N LEU A 126 13.45 -7.61 -0.18
CA LEU A 126 14.27 -6.50 0.31
C LEU A 126 14.88 -6.78 1.69
N LEU A 127 14.12 -7.44 2.57
CA LEU A 127 14.55 -7.72 3.96
C LEU A 127 15.45 -8.96 4.06
N PHE A 128 15.22 -9.96 3.22
CA PHE A 128 15.83 -11.29 3.38
C PHE A 128 16.72 -11.72 2.21
N GLY A 129 16.76 -10.96 1.11
CA GLY A 129 17.54 -11.28 -0.10
C GLY A 129 17.06 -12.52 -0.86
N LYS A 130 15.87 -13.03 -0.54
CA LYS A 130 15.26 -14.23 -1.15
C LYS A 130 13.76 -14.08 -1.25
N GLN A 131 13.14 -14.79 -2.19
CA GLN A 131 11.68 -14.90 -2.22
C GLN A 131 11.19 -15.66 -0.97
N PRO A 132 10.00 -15.35 -0.45
CA PRO A 132 9.41 -16.19 0.58
C PRO A 132 9.33 -17.61 0.03
N SER A 133 9.87 -18.57 0.78
CA SER A 133 9.69 -19.98 0.42
C SER A 133 8.20 -20.25 0.42
N GLU A 134 7.65 -20.69 -0.71
CA GLU A 134 6.42 -21.46 -0.70
C GLU A 134 6.66 -22.62 0.29
N SER A 135 6.22 -22.47 1.54
CA SER A 135 6.32 -23.60 2.47
C SER A 135 5.35 -24.69 2.00
N PRO A 136 5.72 -25.94 2.26
CA PRO A 136 5.86 -27.01 1.27
C PRO A 136 4.53 -27.45 0.70
N GLY A 137 4.60 -28.05 -0.49
CA GLY A 137 3.48 -28.72 -1.14
C GLY A 137 2.58 -29.44 -0.15
N VAL A 138 1.28 -29.20 -0.31
CA VAL A 138 0.24 -30.06 0.22
C VAL A 138 0.59 -31.49 -0.22
N ALA A 139 1.01 -32.32 0.73
CA ALA A 139 1.12 -33.76 0.57
C ALA A 139 -0.24 -34.41 0.75
#